data_AF-A0A2K5HWD8-F1
#
_entry.id   AF-A0A2K5HWD8-F1
#
_cell.length_a   1.000
_cell.length_b   1.000
_cell.length_c   1.000
_cell.angle_alpha   90.00
_cell.angle_beta   90.00
_cell.angle_gamma   90.00
#
_symmetry.space_group_name_H-M   'P 1'
#
loop_
_entity.id
_entity.type
_entity.pdbx_description
1 polymer ?
#
loop_
_entity_poly.entity_id
_entity_poly.type
_entity_poly.pdbx_seq_one_letter_code
_entity_poly.pdbx_strand_id
1 'polypeptide(L)'
;TYLPGPPNSAEPAMAPAMAIAGAPLIVGMHITLEGDSCLLEKEVLLGSMFFKTVDLYNWKSHSKGLQVSPQEFITHIWRIFSTHNPTWPCVQTLTATLLAEDKSATMAKTEEEADNIYADNLVTCPVEVSVPIANPNWDPNDDKNQEWLHHYRNMLLRGMREASQLLVNWGNLRETEQGPNENPSAFLN
;
A
#
# COMPACT_ATOMS: atom_id res chain seq x y z
N THR A 1 -63.83 -4.71 45.74
CA THR A 1 -64.60 -5.61 44.84
C THR A 1 -64.24 -5.26 43.42
N TYR A 2 -63.81 -6.27 42.68
CA TYR A 2 -63.16 -6.21 41.36
C TYR A 2 -64.07 -5.54 40.31
N LEU A 3 -63.51 -4.64 39.49
CA LEU A 3 -64.12 -4.24 38.22
C LEU A 3 -63.15 -4.56 37.08
N PRO A 4 -63.66 -5.07 35.94
CA PRO A 4 -62.87 -5.71 34.91
C PRO A 4 -62.12 -4.68 34.04
N GLY A 5 -60.86 -4.98 33.75
CA GLY A 5 -60.04 -4.25 32.80
C GLY A 5 -60.43 -4.52 31.33
N PRO A 6 -60.02 -3.64 30.40
CA PRO A 6 -60.35 -3.72 28.98
C PRO A 6 -59.69 -4.91 28.27
N PRO A 7 -60.21 -5.32 27.10
CA PRO A 7 -59.80 -6.54 26.41
C PRO A 7 -58.35 -6.49 25.90
N ASN A 8 -57.68 -7.65 25.99
CA ASN A 8 -56.35 -7.91 25.45
C ASN A 8 -56.23 -7.44 24.00
N SER A 9 -55.43 -6.40 23.79
CA SER A 9 -54.91 -6.04 22.47
C SER A 9 -53.83 -7.06 22.12
N ALA A 10 -53.90 -7.58 20.89
CA ALA A 10 -53.06 -8.65 20.37
C ALA A 10 -51.56 -8.45 20.69
N GLU A 11 -50.93 -9.54 21.10
CA GLU A 11 -49.49 -9.69 21.30
C GLU A 11 -48.75 -9.34 20.00
N PRO A 12 -47.74 -8.43 20.03
CA PRO A 12 -46.94 -8.17 18.84
C PRO A 12 -46.08 -9.38 18.55
N ALA A 13 -46.22 -9.92 17.33
CA ALA A 13 -45.40 -11.00 16.83
C ALA A 13 -43.90 -10.68 16.99
N MET A 14 -43.20 -11.59 17.65
CA MET A 14 -41.77 -11.67 17.86
C MET A 14 -41.00 -11.36 16.56
N ALA A 15 -40.23 -10.27 16.57
CA ALA A 15 -39.32 -9.90 15.49
C ALA A 15 -38.24 -11.00 15.30
N PRO A 16 -37.90 -11.38 14.06
CA PRO A 16 -36.72 -12.21 13.83
C PRO A 16 -35.46 -11.38 14.10
N ALA A 17 -34.46 -12.02 14.68
CA ALA A 17 -33.15 -11.46 14.95
C ALA A 17 -32.50 -10.87 13.69
N MET A 18 -31.91 -9.67 13.82
CA MET A 18 -31.04 -9.06 12.81
C MET A 18 -29.80 -9.95 12.58
N ALA A 19 -29.78 -10.65 11.46
CA ALA A 19 -28.53 -11.09 10.84
C ALA A 19 -27.92 -9.89 10.13
N ILE A 20 -26.68 -9.53 10.48
CA ILE A 20 -25.86 -8.59 9.71
C ILE A 20 -25.43 -9.33 8.44
N ALA A 21 -26.21 -9.19 7.37
CA ALA A 21 -25.89 -9.70 6.05
C ALA A 21 -25.12 -8.65 5.24
N GLY A 22 -24.12 -9.13 4.50
CA GLY A 22 -23.09 -8.35 3.84
C GLY A 22 -23.55 -7.36 2.77
N ALA A 23 -22.59 -6.53 2.39
CA ALA A 23 -22.70 -5.50 1.37
C ALA A 23 -23.38 -5.99 0.08
N PRO A 24 -24.12 -5.12 -0.62
CA PRO A 24 -24.97 -5.53 -1.73
C PRO A 24 -24.12 -6.02 -2.91
N LEU A 25 -24.46 -7.22 -3.38
CA LEU A 25 -24.11 -7.69 -4.72
C LEU A 25 -24.79 -6.77 -5.74
N ILE A 26 -23.99 -6.21 -6.64
CA ILE A 26 -24.48 -5.43 -7.78
C ILE A 26 -25.28 -6.37 -8.68
N VAL A 27 -26.61 -6.25 -8.66
CA VAL A 27 -27.52 -6.88 -9.63
C VAL A 27 -28.18 -5.77 -10.44
N GLY A 28 -27.98 -5.82 -11.76
CA GLY A 28 -28.83 -5.14 -12.73
C GLY A 28 -28.19 -3.96 -13.46
N MET A 29 -27.20 -4.22 -14.31
CA MET A 29 -26.99 -3.41 -15.50
C MET A 29 -27.19 -4.31 -16.71
N HIS A 30 -28.40 -4.26 -17.27
CA HIS A 30 -28.70 -4.91 -18.54
C HIS A 30 -28.10 -4.04 -19.65
N ILE A 31 -26.79 -4.16 -19.86
CA ILE A 31 -26.18 -3.73 -21.12
C ILE A 31 -26.02 -4.98 -21.96
N THR A 32 -26.91 -5.15 -22.93
CA THR A 32 -26.65 -6.05 -24.05
C THR A 32 -25.55 -5.40 -24.89
N LEU A 33 -24.30 -5.80 -24.65
CA LEU A 33 -23.20 -5.63 -25.58
C LEU A 33 -22.67 -7.02 -25.90
N GLU A 34 -23.29 -7.66 -26.90
CA GLU A 34 -22.62 -8.71 -27.65
C GLU A 34 -21.52 -8.06 -28.48
N GLY A 35 -20.27 -8.22 -28.01
CA GLY A 35 -19.08 -7.69 -28.64
C GLY A 35 -18.16 -7.04 -27.60
N ASP A 36 -16.94 -7.59 -27.46
CA ASP A 36 -15.79 -6.98 -26.76
C ASP A 36 -15.42 -7.46 -25.35
N SER A 37 -15.81 -8.66 -24.91
CA SER A 37 -15.21 -9.25 -23.69
C SER A 37 -13.68 -9.43 -23.81
N CYS A 38 -13.17 -9.68 -25.02
CA CYS A 38 -11.74 -9.88 -25.28
C CYS A 38 -10.91 -8.59 -25.18
N LEU A 39 -11.51 -7.41 -25.43
CA LEU A 39 -10.78 -6.13 -25.35
C LEU A 39 -10.68 -5.62 -23.92
N LEU A 40 -11.72 -5.79 -23.10
CA LEU A 40 -11.72 -5.41 -21.69
C LEU A 40 -10.74 -6.25 -20.86
N GLU A 41 -10.68 -7.56 -21.06
CA GLU A 41 -9.67 -8.41 -20.41
C GLU A 41 -8.25 -8.01 -20.82
N LYS A 42 -8.04 -7.70 -22.10
CA LYS A 42 -6.74 -7.22 -22.60
C LYS A 42 -6.36 -5.86 -22.02
N GLU A 43 -7.28 -4.91 -21.89
CA GLU A 43 -7.00 -3.61 -21.25
C GLU A 43 -6.71 -3.75 -19.74
N VAL A 44 -7.42 -4.63 -19.04
CA VAL A 44 -7.16 -4.93 -17.62
C VAL A 44 -5.79 -5.59 -17.44
N LEU A 45 -5.43 -6.54 -18.32
CA LEU A 45 -4.12 -7.19 -18.31
C LEU A 45 -2.99 -6.22 -18.72
N LEU A 46 -3.21 -5.36 -19.70
CA LEU A 46 -2.22 -4.36 -20.14
C LEU A 46 -2.02 -3.26 -19.09
N GLY A 47 -3.09 -2.85 -18.40
CA GLY A 47 -3.05 -1.90 -17.29
C GLY A 47 -2.34 -2.43 -16.05
N SER A 48 -2.32 -3.75 -15.85
CA SER A 48 -1.47 -4.42 -14.85
C SER A 48 0.00 -4.54 -15.30
N MET A 49 0.26 -4.46 -16.61
CA MET A 49 1.58 -4.68 -17.20
C MET A 49 2.43 -3.40 -17.30
N PHE A 50 1.83 -2.22 -17.47
CA PHE A 50 2.54 -0.92 -17.48
C PHE A 50 1.71 0.23 -16.92
N PHE A 51 2.37 1.14 -16.18
CA PHE A 51 1.78 2.43 -15.83
C PHE A 51 1.78 3.39 -17.02
N LYS A 52 0.72 4.18 -17.16
CA LYS A 52 0.73 5.29 -18.12
C LYS A 52 1.69 6.37 -17.59
N THR A 53 2.44 6.97 -18.51
CA THR A 53 3.36 8.08 -18.18
C THR A 53 2.63 9.24 -17.49
N VAL A 54 1.41 9.57 -17.95
CA VAL A 54 0.57 10.60 -17.33
C VAL A 54 0.24 10.28 -15.86
N ASP A 55 -0.05 9.02 -15.54
CA ASP A 55 -0.38 8.60 -14.18
C ASP A 55 0.85 8.72 -13.27
N LEU A 56 2.03 8.29 -13.74
CA LEU A 56 3.29 8.42 -13.00
C LEU A 56 3.62 9.87 -12.66
N TYR A 57 3.51 10.78 -13.63
CA TYR A 57 3.78 12.20 -13.40
C TYR A 57 2.71 12.85 -12.53
N ASN A 58 1.44 12.48 -12.68
CA ASN A 58 0.36 12.95 -11.83
C ASN A 58 0.56 12.50 -10.38
N TRP A 59 0.86 11.23 -10.13
CA TRP A 59 1.14 10.73 -8.77
C TRP A 59 2.36 11.42 -8.16
N LYS A 60 3.43 11.60 -8.95
CA LYS A 60 4.61 12.34 -8.51
C LYS A 60 4.26 13.77 -8.10
N SER A 61 3.53 14.51 -8.93
CA SER A 61 3.21 15.93 -8.67
C SER A 61 2.27 16.15 -7.48
N HIS A 62 1.44 15.17 -7.15
CA HIS A 62 0.49 15.24 -6.03
C HIS A 62 1.04 14.66 -4.72
N SER A 63 2.26 14.11 -4.75
CA SER A 63 2.95 13.60 -3.56
C SER A 63 4.01 14.60 -3.10
N LYS A 64 4.18 14.78 -1.79
CA LYS A 64 5.27 15.63 -1.25
C LYS A 64 6.60 14.87 -1.10
N GLY A 65 6.66 13.61 -1.51
CA GLY A 65 7.85 12.76 -1.38
C GLY A 65 8.00 12.08 0.00
N LEU A 66 8.95 11.14 0.08
CA LEU A 66 9.16 10.31 1.27
C LEU A 66 9.75 11.11 2.43
N GLN A 67 10.67 12.04 2.17
CA GLN A 67 11.29 12.87 3.20
C GLN A 67 10.32 13.86 3.86
N VAL A 68 9.45 14.51 3.07
CA VAL A 68 8.59 15.60 3.56
C VAL A 68 7.33 15.08 4.25
N SER A 69 6.71 14.03 3.72
CA SER A 69 5.47 13.48 4.27
C SER A 69 5.48 11.94 4.25
N PRO A 70 6.33 11.27 5.07
CA PRO A 70 6.54 9.83 4.99
C PRO A 70 5.25 9.00 5.02
N GLN A 71 4.39 9.27 5.99
CA GLN A 71 3.15 8.51 6.19
C GLN A 71 2.17 8.71 5.03
N GLU A 72 1.98 9.95 4.56
CA GLU A 72 1.10 10.25 3.42
C GLU A 72 1.63 9.60 2.14
N PHE A 73 2.95 9.68 1.92
CA PHE A 73 3.62 9.10 0.76
C PHE A 73 3.52 7.57 0.74
N ILE A 74 3.85 6.90 1.85
CA ILE A 74 3.75 5.44 1.97
C ILE A 74 2.29 4.98 1.76
N THR A 75 1.32 5.72 2.33
CA THR A 75 -0.10 5.44 2.11
C THR A 75 -0.49 5.59 0.63
N HIS A 76 0.07 6.58 -0.07
CA HIS A 76 -0.15 6.77 -1.50
C HIS A 76 0.39 5.60 -2.32
N ILE A 77 1.64 5.18 -2.08
CA ILE A 77 2.23 4.01 -2.75
C ILE A 77 1.44 2.74 -2.46
N TRP A 78 1.03 2.52 -1.21
CA TRP A 78 0.19 1.37 -0.84
C TRP A 78 -1.14 1.35 -1.59
N ARG A 79 -1.79 2.52 -1.78
CA ARG A 79 -3.02 2.64 -2.59
C ARG A 79 -2.77 2.29 -4.06
N ILE A 80 -1.66 2.75 -4.64
CA ILE A 80 -1.28 2.40 -6.02
C ILE A 80 -1.08 0.89 -6.13
N PHE A 81 -0.34 0.26 -5.21
CA PHE A 81 -0.13 -1.18 -5.20
C PHE A 81 -1.43 -1.97 -5.05
N SER A 82 -2.31 -1.54 -4.16
CA SER A 82 -3.59 -2.21 -3.89
C SER A 82 -4.56 -2.11 -5.08
N THR A 83 -4.51 -1.03 -5.86
CA THR A 83 -5.44 -0.80 -6.98
C THR A 83 -4.93 -1.35 -8.31
N HIS A 84 -3.62 -1.34 -8.54
CA HIS A 84 -3.02 -1.69 -9.83
C HIS A 84 -2.31 -3.05 -9.84
N ASN A 85 -2.07 -3.65 -8.66
CA ASN A 85 -1.35 -4.92 -8.49
C ASN A 85 -0.09 -5.02 -9.38
N PRO A 86 0.85 -4.06 -9.31
CA PRO A 86 1.87 -3.86 -10.36
C PRO A 86 2.94 -4.94 -10.41
N THR A 87 3.30 -5.40 -11.60
CA THR A 87 4.44 -6.33 -11.81
C THR A 87 5.78 -5.75 -11.32
N TRP A 88 6.82 -6.57 -11.21
CA TRP A 88 8.15 -6.11 -10.80
C TRP A 88 8.68 -4.94 -11.67
N PRO A 89 8.61 -4.98 -13.02
CA PRO A 89 9.03 -3.83 -13.85
C PRO A 89 8.22 -2.55 -13.58
N CYS A 90 6.92 -2.68 -13.29
CA CYS A 90 6.08 -1.55 -12.91
C CYS A 90 6.55 -0.93 -11.59
N VAL A 91 6.81 -1.75 -10.57
CA VAL A 91 7.33 -1.28 -9.27
C VAL A 91 8.70 -0.60 -9.44
N GLN A 92 9.58 -1.13 -10.29
CA GLN A 92 10.86 -0.48 -10.60
C GLN A 92 10.70 0.90 -11.24
N THR A 93 9.75 1.03 -12.17
CA THR A 93 9.44 2.31 -12.85
C THR A 93 8.82 3.32 -11.87
N LEU A 94 7.88 2.87 -11.05
CA LEU A 94 7.23 3.71 -10.03
C LEU A 94 8.25 4.24 -9.03
N THR A 95 9.07 3.36 -8.46
CA THR A 95 10.10 3.75 -7.48
C THR A 95 11.17 4.66 -8.09
N ALA A 96 11.63 4.39 -9.31
CA ALA A 96 12.56 5.28 -10.01
C ALA A 96 11.98 6.69 -10.24
N THR A 97 10.66 6.79 -10.42
CA THR A 97 10.01 8.06 -10.72
C THR A 97 9.67 8.84 -9.45
N LEU A 98 9.00 8.19 -8.49
CA LEU A 98 8.45 8.82 -7.29
C LEU A 98 9.46 8.92 -6.14
N LEU A 99 10.46 8.02 -6.08
CA LEU A 99 11.54 8.03 -5.09
C LEU A 99 12.87 8.44 -5.72
N ALA A 100 12.88 9.31 -6.73
CA ALA A 100 14.11 9.61 -7.48
C ALA A 100 15.33 9.97 -6.59
N GLU A 101 15.09 10.71 -5.50
CA GLU A 101 16.12 11.12 -4.54
C GLU A 101 16.34 10.09 -3.41
N ASP A 102 15.31 9.34 -3.05
CA ASP A 102 15.29 8.45 -1.88
C ASP A 102 15.38 6.95 -2.24
N LYS A 103 15.47 6.60 -3.52
CA LYS A 103 15.40 5.21 -4.01
C LYS A 103 16.52 4.36 -3.44
N SER A 104 17.75 4.86 -3.42
CA SER A 104 18.90 4.10 -2.91
C SER A 104 18.74 3.77 -1.43
N ALA A 105 18.34 4.75 -0.61
CA ALA A 105 18.11 4.54 0.81
C ALA A 105 16.95 3.58 1.06
N THR A 106 15.87 3.74 0.29
CA THR A 106 14.70 2.85 0.35
C THR A 106 15.05 1.41 0.01
N MET A 107 15.81 1.17 -1.06
CA MET A 107 16.19 -0.18 -1.47
C MET A 107 17.11 -0.84 -0.44
N ALA A 108 18.11 -0.12 0.08
CA ALA A 108 18.99 -0.65 1.14
C ALA A 108 18.19 -1.07 2.38
N LYS A 109 17.22 -0.25 2.81
CA LYS A 109 16.34 -0.60 3.93
C LYS A 109 15.33 -1.69 3.61
N THR A 110 14.95 -1.84 2.35
CA THR A 110 14.10 -2.94 1.88
C THR A 110 14.82 -4.29 1.98
N GLU A 111 16.10 -4.32 1.59
CA GLU A 111 16.96 -5.50 1.71
C GLU A 111 17.23 -5.86 3.17
N GLU A 112 17.60 -4.88 4.01
CA GLU A 112 17.82 -5.08 5.45
C GLU A 112 16.58 -5.63 6.16
N GLU A 113 15.38 -5.13 5.83
CA GLU A 113 14.14 -5.63 6.42
C GLU A 113 13.83 -7.07 5.95
N ALA A 114 14.10 -7.40 4.69
CA ALA A 114 13.92 -8.75 4.20
C ALA A 114 14.87 -9.74 4.91
N ASP A 115 16.12 -9.33 5.19
CA ASP A 115 17.09 -10.11 5.95
C ASP A 115 16.60 -10.34 7.38
N ASN A 116 16.11 -9.30 8.04
CA ASN A 116 15.59 -9.39 9.41
C ASN A 116 14.42 -10.38 9.50
N ILE A 117 13.46 -10.28 8.59
CA ILE A 117 12.27 -11.16 8.56
C ILE A 117 12.66 -12.62 8.27
N TYR A 118 13.67 -12.84 7.41
CA TYR A 118 14.21 -14.17 7.16
C TYR A 118 14.93 -14.72 8.40
N ALA A 119 15.77 -13.92 9.06
CA ALA A 119 16.48 -14.31 10.29
C ALA A 119 15.53 -14.67 11.44
N ASP A 120 14.40 -13.96 11.56
CA ASP A 120 13.35 -14.22 12.54
C ASP A 120 12.48 -15.46 12.21
N ASN A 121 12.78 -16.17 11.10
CA ASN A 121 12.01 -17.31 10.57
C ASN A 121 10.53 -16.97 10.30
N LEU A 122 10.21 -15.70 10.06
CA LEU A 122 8.86 -15.24 9.76
C LEU A 122 8.47 -15.56 8.30
N VAL A 123 9.47 -15.76 7.43
CA VAL A 123 9.32 -16.15 6.03
C VAL A 123 10.43 -17.13 5.66
N THR A 124 10.16 -18.06 4.74
CA THR A 124 11.12 -19.10 4.29
C THR A 124 11.87 -18.73 2.99
N CYS A 125 11.62 -17.52 2.48
CA CYS A 125 12.13 -17.01 1.22
C CYS A 125 13.42 -16.23 1.46
N PRO A 126 14.57 -16.64 0.88
CA PRO A 126 15.83 -15.89 0.95
C PRO A 126 15.69 -14.48 0.37
N VAL A 127 16.50 -13.53 0.84
CA VAL A 127 16.41 -12.12 0.43
C VAL A 127 16.62 -11.90 -1.06
N GLU A 128 17.48 -12.69 -1.70
CA GLU A 128 17.74 -12.58 -3.14
C GLU A 128 16.48 -12.89 -3.97
N VAL A 129 15.55 -13.67 -3.40
CA VAL A 129 14.24 -13.95 -3.98
C VAL A 129 13.23 -12.89 -3.53
N SER A 130 13.29 -12.43 -2.27
CA SER A 130 12.34 -11.48 -1.71
C SER A 130 12.48 -10.05 -2.25
N VAL A 131 13.72 -9.62 -2.55
CA VAL A 131 14.08 -8.29 -3.04
C VAL A 131 15.08 -8.42 -4.21
N PRO A 132 14.63 -8.90 -5.38
CA PRO A 132 15.55 -9.19 -6.47
C PRO A 132 16.06 -7.90 -7.13
N ILE A 133 17.38 -7.82 -7.33
CA ILE A 133 18.07 -6.70 -7.99
C ILE A 133 17.79 -6.68 -9.50
N ALA A 134 17.73 -7.85 -10.12
CA ALA A 134 17.43 -8.03 -11.54
C ALA A 134 15.98 -8.53 -11.73
N ASN A 135 15.45 -8.41 -12.94
CA ASN A 135 14.09 -8.87 -13.24
C ASN A 135 13.96 -10.38 -12.97
N PRO A 136 13.12 -10.79 -12.00
CA PRO A 136 12.98 -12.20 -11.64
C PRO A 136 12.09 -12.99 -12.62
N ASN A 137 11.49 -12.33 -13.63
CA ASN A 137 10.54 -12.91 -14.58
C ASN A 137 9.31 -13.56 -13.91
N TRP A 138 8.85 -12.98 -12.81
CA TRP A 138 7.60 -13.40 -12.16
C TRP A 138 6.39 -13.16 -13.06
N ASP A 139 5.72 -14.24 -13.44
CA ASP A 139 4.47 -14.21 -14.19
C ASP A 139 3.33 -13.81 -13.25
N PRO A 140 2.64 -12.67 -13.49
CA PRO A 140 1.52 -12.26 -12.65
C PRO A 140 0.31 -13.20 -12.69
N ASN A 141 0.27 -14.16 -13.63
CA ASN A 141 -0.81 -15.16 -13.72
C ASN A 141 -0.50 -16.46 -12.95
N ASP A 142 0.70 -16.61 -12.40
CA ASP A 142 1.07 -17.74 -11.57
C ASP A 142 0.90 -17.41 -10.08
N ASP A 143 0.16 -18.25 -9.35
CA ASP A 143 -0.21 -18.00 -7.95
C ASP A 143 1.01 -17.80 -7.04
N LYS A 144 2.06 -18.60 -7.23
CA LYS A 144 3.28 -18.51 -6.44
C LYS A 144 4.04 -17.21 -6.74
N ASN A 145 4.10 -16.83 -8.01
CA ASN A 145 4.69 -15.55 -8.42
C ASN A 145 3.86 -14.36 -7.91
N GLN A 146 2.54 -14.49 -7.77
CA GLN A 146 1.71 -13.46 -7.12
C GLN A 146 2.06 -13.29 -5.64
N GLU A 147 2.30 -14.38 -4.92
CA GLU A 147 2.77 -14.31 -3.52
C GLU A 147 4.12 -13.60 -3.41
N TRP A 148 5.06 -13.91 -4.31
CA TRP A 148 6.35 -13.23 -4.37
C TRP A 148 6.24 -11.75 -4.71
N LEU A 149 5.39 -11.39 -5.68
CA LEU A 149 5.10 -9.99 -6.00
C LEU A 149 4.49 -9.24 -4.81
N HIS A 150 3.53 -9.86 -4.12
CA HIS A 150 2.93 -9.29 -2.91
C HIS A 150 3.97 -9.11 -1.80
N HIS A 151 4.81 -10.12 -1.56
CA HIS A 151 5.88 -10.05 -0.58
C HIS A 151 6.88 -8.93 -0.90
N TYR A 152 7.36 -8.84 -2.14
CA TYR A 152 8.27 -7.79 -2.60
C TYR A 152 7.70 -6.37 -2.38
N ARG A 153 6.43 -6.15 -2.77
CA ARG A 153 5.76 -4.86 -2.55
C ARG A 153 5.64 -4.51 -1.06
N ASN A 154 5.41 -5.48 -0.19
CA ASN A 154 5.37 -5.27 1.26
C ASN A 154 6.75 -4.95 1.85
N MET A 155 7.80 -5.65 1.40
CA MET A 155 9.17 -5.32 1.82
C MET A 155 9.52 -3.90 1.44
N LEU A 156 9.14 -3.48 0.24
CA LEU A 156 9.37 -2.11 -0.23
C LEU A 156 8.64 -1.06 0.63
N LEU A 157 7.38 -1.30 1.03
CA LEU A 157 6.66 -0.40 1.94
C LEU A 157 7.31 -0.30 3.32
N ARG A 158 7.86 -1.39 3.83
CA ARG A 158 8.62 -1.41 5.09
C ARG A 158 9.96 -0.68 4.94
N GLY A 159 10.68 -0.94 3.86
CA GLY A 159 11.92 -0.23 3.54
C GLY A 159 11.72 1.28 3.42
N MET A 160 10.60 1.74 2.83
CA MET A 160 10.24 3.17 2.82
C MET A 160 10.04 3.72 4.24
N ARG A 161 9.39 2.97 5.13
CA ARG A 161 9.19 3.37 6.53
C ARG A 161 10.54 3.54 7.23
N GLU A 162 11.43 2.56 7.12
CA GLU A 162 12.75 2.61 7.76
C GLU A 162 13.66 3.68 7.14
N ALA A 163 13.64 3.84 5.81
CA ALA A 163 14.39 4.88 5.14
C ALA A 163 13.90 6.28 5.54
N SER A 164 12.61 6.47 5.74
CA SER A 164 12.06 7.76 6.17
C SER A 164 12.55 8.17 7.56
N GLN A 165 12.71 7.22 8.49
CA GLN A 165 13.26 7.50 9.83
C GLN A 165 14.70 8.00 9.72
N LEU A 166 15.51 7.37 8.86
CA LEU A 166 16.87 7.81 8.59
C LEU A 166 16.87 9.24 8.02
N LEU A 167 16.08 9.50 6.98
CA LEU A 167 16.03 10.79 6.29
C LEU A 167 15.58 11.95 7.18
N VAL A 168 14.59 11.70 8.06
CA VAL A 168 14.12 12.69 9.05
C VAL A 168 15.20 12.98 10.09
N ASN A 169 15.88 11.96 10.59
CA ASN A 169 16.97 12.13 11.56
C ASN A 169 18.13 12.96 10.98
N TRP A 170 18.48 12.77 9.71
CA TRP A 170 19.48 13.61 9.02
C TRP A 170 19.03 15.04 8.77
N GLY A 171 17.74 15.25 8.49
CA GLY A 171 17.15 16.59 8.38
C GLY A 171 17.28 17.37 9.69
N ASN A 172 16.86 16.75 10.80
CA ASN A 172 16.93 17.36 12.13
C ASN A 172 18.36 17.69 12.57
N LEU A 173 19.33 16.81 12.25
CA LEU A 173 20.75 17.03 12.58
C LEU A 173 21.38 18.19 11.80
N ARG A 174 20.88 18.49 10.59
CA ARG A 174 21.32 19.64 9.80
C ARG A 174 20.68 20.95 10.24
N GLU A 175 19.50 20.90 10.86
CA GLU A 175 18.81 22.08 11.40
C GLU A 175 19.28 22.46 12.82
N THR A 176 20.00 21.58 13.52
CA THR A 176 20.65 21.90 14.80
C THR A 176 21.93 22.70 14.54
N GLU A 177 21.80 23.99 14.25
CA GLU A 177 22.89 24.96 14.33
C GLU A 177 22.81 25.70 15.65
N GLN A 178 23.94 25.84 16.35
CA GLN A 178 24.02 26.65 17.56
C GLN A 178 23.61 28.09 17.21
N GLY A 179 22.59 28.61 17.90
CA GLY A 179 22.11 29.96 17.64
C GLY A 179 23.22 31.00 17.85
N PRO A 180 23.20 32.15 17.14
CA PRO A 180 24.27 33.16 17.20
C PRO A 180 24.53 33.74 18.60
N ASN A 181 23.59 33.56 19.54
CA ASN A 181 23.70 33.98 20.94
C ASN A 181 23.52 32.82 21.93
N GLU A 182 23.46 31.58 21.44
CA GLU A 182 23.36 30.39 22.29
C GLU A 182 24.76 30.05 22.83
N ASN A 183 24.88 29.73 24.11
CA ASN A 183 26.17 29.31 24.67
C ASN A 183 26.45 27.83 24.28
N PRO A 184 27.69 27.46 23.93
CA PRO A 184 28.02 26.07 23.54
C PRO A 184 27.59 25.01 24.56
N SER A 185 27.64 25.32 25.86
CA SER A 185 27.18 24.42 26.92
C SER A 185 25.66 24.29 26.97
N ALA A 186 24.90 25.28 26.51
CA ALA A 186 23.44 25.20 26.42
C ALA A 186 22.99 24.40 25.19
N PHE A 187 23.74 24.50 24.08
CA PHE A 187 23.48 23.74 22.86
C PHE A 187 23.78 22.23 23.02
N LEU A 188 24.75 21.87 23.86
CA LEU A 188 25.20 20.49 24.10
C LEU A 188 24.45 19.76 25.23
N ASN A 189 23.54 20.44 25.94
CA ASN A 189 22.75 19.89 27.05
C ASN A 189 21.31 19.60 26.63
#